data_AF-A0A3M1Q2F4-F1
#
_entry.id   AF-A0A3M1Q2F4-F1
#
_cell.length_a   1.000
_cell.length_b   1.000
_cell.length_c   1.000
_cell.angle_alpha   90.00
_cell.angle_beta   90.00
_cell.angle_gamma   90.00
#
_symmetry.space_group_name_H-M   'P 1'
#
loop_
_entity.id
_entity.type
_entity.pdbx_description
1 polymer ?
#
loop_
_entity_poly.entity_id
_entity_poly.type
_entity_poly.pdbx_seq_one_letter_code
_entity_poly.pdbx_strand_id
1 'polypeptide(L)'
;MSDQGIAGSADTRLPRLPALAPAAAAAGAALDRRLPRRGVFRVFVARRVVQGFFALVCVLLGVQFGRFVEAISRPDGPVPARPPGVEAFLPISGLMGLLDWIYQGAINVIHPAATILLLIFLAMAVLLRKAFCSWVCPIGLISDELARVGRFVFGRTFRPWWPVDVLLRGLKYLLLAFFVWAIVRMSPEQLSAWIYGGYNRVTDIKMYLFFAHLSWTAATVLAALAVLSIVIRGFWCRYLCPYGALLGLFSWISPTRIHRHEDACTQCGYCDRVCPSRLPVSRKATIRSVECTGCLDCVASCPHPGALDVRFGGRPLRPVVFAALLMGLFVAGWSGARVFDLWHNDIPAAEYRLHMQRIDSYSHPR
;
A
#
# COMPACT_ATOMS: atom_id res chain seq x y z
N MET A 1 -45.13 -48.44 21.14
CA MET A 1 -44.46 -49.12 20.02
C MET A 1 -45.39 -48.91 18.84
N SER A 2 -45.14 -48.04 17.87
CA SER A 2 -43.92 -47.74 17.08
C SER A 2 -44.27 -46.49 16.25
N ASP A 3 -43.43 -45.76 15.53
CA ASP A 3 -42.01 -45.40 15.52
C ASP A 3 -41.92 -44.29 14.42
N GLN A 4 -40.79 -43.59 14.39
CA GLN A 4 -40.53 -42.27 13.79
C GLN A 4 -40.58 -42.19 12.25
N GLY A 5 -40.63 -40.95 11.71
CA GLY A 5 -40.40 -40.68 10.29
C GLY A 5 -40.46 -39.18 9.90
N ILE A 6 -39.52 -38.38 10.39
CA ILE A 6 -39.28 -36.99 9.95
C ILE A 6 -38.45 -37.02 8.66
N ALA A 7 -38.99 -36.49 7.56
CA ALA A 7 -38.23 -36.20 6.34
C ALA A 7 -38.51 -34.75 5.90
N GLY A 8 -37.75 -33.80 6.46
CA GLY A 8 -37.72 -32.41 6.02
C GLY A 8 -36.62 -32.21 5.00
N SER A 9 -36.96 -32.09 3.72
CA SER A 9 -36.02 -31.72 2.66
C SER A 9 -35.69 -30.23 2.74
N ALA A 10 -34.42 -29.90 2.98
CA ALA A 10 -33.90 -28.55 2.91
C ALA A 10 -33.83 -28.06 1.45
N ASP A 11 -34.84 -27.30 1.01
CA ASP A 11 -34.82 -26.57 -0.27
C ASP A 11 -33.87 -25.36 -0.14
N THR A 12 -32.59 -25.59 -0.43
CA THR A 12 -31.54 -24.56 -0.50
C THR A 12 -31.60 -23.84 -1.84
N ARG A 13 -32.72 -23.16 -2.13
CA ARG A 13 -32.81 -22.21 -3.22
C ARG A 13 -32.41 -20.81 -2.74
N LEU A 14 -31.17 -20.43 -3.04
CA LEU A 14 -30.67 -19.06 -2.99
C LEU A 14 -31.72 -18.10 -3.60
N PRO A 15 -32.10 -17.00 -2.93
CA PRO A 15 -33.01 -16.03 -3.52
C PRO A 15 -32.37 -15.44 -4.78
N ARG A 16 -33.04 -15.63 -5.92
CA ARG A 16 -32.68 -15.01 -7.20
C ARG A 16 -32.66 -13.50 -6.99
N LEU A 17 -31.47 -12.90 -7.13
CA LEU A 17 -31.32 -11.44 -7.22
C LEU A 17 -32.31 -10.94 -8.29
N PRO A 18 -33.16 -9.94 -8.00
CA PRO A 18 -33.98 -9.34 -9.04
C PRO A 18 -33.05 -8.81 -10.13
N ALA A 19 -33.33 -9.20 -11.37
CA ALA A 19 -32.62 -8.71 -12.53
C ALA A 19 -32.58 -7.18 -12.48
N LEU A 20 -31.38 -6.61 -12.43
CA LEU A 20 -31.18 -5.18 -12.55
C LEU A 20 -31.94 -4.70 -13.78
N ALA A 21 -33.00 -3.92 -13.57
CA ALA A 21 -33.84 -3.40 -14.64
C ALA A 21 -32.96 -2.72 -15.71
N PRO A 22 -33.25 -2.89 -17.01
CA PRO A 22 -32.48 -2.27 -18.10
C PRO A 22 -32.36 -0.73 -17.98
N ALA A 23 -33.28 -0.09 -17.24
CA ALA A 23 -33.20 1.32 -16.86
C ALA A 23 -31.97 1.68 -16.00
N ALA A 24 -31.46 0.80 -15.14
CA ALA A 24 -30.27 1.03 -14.33
C ALA A 24 -28.96 0.97 -15.15
N ALA A 25 -28.94 0.18 -16.23
CA ALA A 25 -27.84 0.13 -17.18
C ALA A 25 -27.80 1.39 -18.06
N ALA A 26 -28.96 1.83 -18.55
CA ALA A 26 -29.10 3.07 -19.31
C ALA A 26 -28.80 4.33 -18.46
N ALA A 27 -29.24 4.35 -17.19
CA ALA A 27 -28.86 5.41 -16.24
C ALA A 27 -27.35 5.41 -15.95
N GLY A 28 -26.71 4.25 -15.90
CA GLY A 28 -25.26 4.11 -15.76
C GLY A 28 -24.47 4.73 -16.91
N ALA A 29 -24.94 4.59 -18.16
CA ALA A 29 -24.33 5.19 -19.34
C ALA A 29 -24.60 6.71 -19.44
N ALA A 30 -25.77 7.17 -18.99
CA ALA A 30 -26.10 8.60 -18.92
C ALA A 30 -25.37 9.33 -17.77
N LEU A 31 -25.02 8.63 -16.70
CA LEU A 31 -24.20 9.15 -15.60
C LEU A 31 -22.74 9.39 -15.98
N ASP A 32 -22.22 8.63 -16.95
CA ASP A 32 -20.81 8.67 -17.39
C ASP A 32 -20.46 9.96 -18.15
N ARG A 33 -21.47 10.71 -18.63
CA ARG A 33 -21.31 11.96 -19.38
C ARG A 33 -21.40 13.25 -18.55
N ARG A 34 -21.72 13.17 -17.25
CA ARG A 34 -21.80 14.39 -16.41
C ARG A 34 -20.41 14.77 -15.90
N LEU A 35 -19.98 15.99 -16.23
CA LEU A 35 -18.73 16.58 -15.72
C LEU A 35 -18.62 16.40 -14.19
N PRO A 36 -17.45 16.02 -13.66
CA PRO A 36 -17.27 15.85 -12.22
C PRO A 36 -17.59 17.16 -11.48
N ARG A 37 -18.37 17.08 -10.39
CA ARG A 37 -18.68 18.27 -9.56
C ARG A 37 -17.38 18.92 -9.05
N ARG A 38 -17.39 20.23 -8.79
CA ARG A 38 -16.20 21.00 -8.31
C ARG A 38 -15.46 20.33 -7.14
N GLY A 39 -16.17 19.75 -6.17
CA GLY A 39 -15.54 19.03 -5.04
C GLY A 39 -14.85 17.73 -5.43
N VAL A 40 -15.39 17.04 -6.43
CA VAL A 40 -14.90 15.77 -6.99
C VAL A 40 -13.58 15.98 -7.72
N PHE A 41 -13.55 17.01 -8.56
CA PHE A 41 -12.36 17.43 -9.28
C PHE A 41 -11.20 17.72 -8.31
N ARG A 42 -11.47 18.42 -7.20
CA ARG A 42 -10.45 18.77 -6.20
C ARG A 42 -9.82 17.55 -5.53
N VAL A 43 -10.58 16.47 -5.25
CA VAL A 43 -10.02 15.25 -4.64
C VAL A 43 -9.09 14.52 -5.60
N PHE A 44 -9.52 14.35 -6.85
CA PHE A 44 -8.70 13.70 -7.86
C PHE A 44 -7.43 14.48 -8.15
N VAL A 45 -7.53 15.81 -8.32
CA VAL A 45 -6.37 16.67 -8.54
C VAL A 45 -5.42 16.62 -7.34
N ALA A 46 -5.92 16.76 -6.11
CA ALA A 46 -5.08 16.70 -4.91
C ALA A 46 -4.33 15.37 -4.82
N ARG A 47 -5.01 14.24 -5.03
CA ARG A 47 -4.34 12.93 -5.01
C ARG A 47 -3.30 12.81 -6.12
N ARG A 48 -3.60 13.27 -7.32
CA ARG A 48 -2.65 13.22 -8.46
C ARG A 48 -1.43 14.10 -8.25
N VAL A 49 -1.60 15.28 -7.66
CA VAL A 49 -0.49 16.15 -7.27
C VAL A 49 0.40 15.47 -6.23
N VAL A 50 -0.20 14.89 -5.17
CA VAL A 50 0.57 14.18 -4.14
C VAL A 50 1.30 12.96 -4.72
N GLN A 51 0.62 12.13 -5.52
CA GLN A 51 1.24 10.98 -6.17
C GLN A 51 2.39 11.40 -7.09
N GLY A 52 2.20 12.45 -7.90
CA GLY A 52 3.23 12.97 -8.80
C GLY A 52 4.43 13.53 -8.05
N PHE A 53 4.20 14.25 -6.94
CA PHE A 53 5.26 14.72 -6.06
C PHE A 53 6.09 13.57 -5.50
N PHE A 54 5.46 12.56 -4.89
CA PHE A 54 6.21 11.43 -4.34
C PHE A 54 6.87 10.55 -5.41
N ALA A 55 6.28 10.43 -6.60
CA ALA A 55 6.92 9.78 -7.74
C ALA A 55 8.20 10.51 -8.16
N LEU A 56 8.15 11.86 -8.25
CA LEU A 56 9.33 12.67 -8.52
C LEU A 56 10.39 12.50 -7.43
N VAL A 57 9.99 12.54 -6.15
CA VAL A 57 10.90 12.29 -5.01
C VAL A 57 11.56 10.91 -5.14
N CYS A 58 10.81 9.85 -5.47
CA CYS A 58 11.38 8.52 -5.67
C CYS A 58 12.39 8.48 -6.84
N VAL A 59 12.10 9.15 -7.96
CA VAL A 59 13.04 9.25 -9.09
C VAL A 59 14.31 9.98 -8.68
N LEU A 60 14.20 11.12 -7.99
CA LEU A 60 15.36 11.89 -7.52
C LEU A 60 16.20 11.11 -6.51
N LEU A 61 15.56 10.41 -5.56
CA LEU A 61 16.24 9.52 -4.62
C LEU A 61 16.96 8.38 -5.34
N GLY A 62 16.33 7.79 -6.36
CA GLY A 62 16.94 6.74 -7.19
C GLY A 62 18.18 7.24 -7.93
N VAL A 63 18.13 8.45 -8.52
CA VAL A 63 19.28 9.07 -9.19
C VAL A 63 20.40 9.36 -8.18
N GLN A 64 20.07 9.94 -7.03
CA GLN A 64 21.06 10.22 -5.98
C GLN A 64 21.71 8.93 -5.46
N PHE A 65 20.90 7.89 -5.23
CA PHE A 65 21.39 6.60 -4.76
C PHE A 65 22.23 5.89 -5.82
N GLY A 66 21.85 5.96 -7.10
CA GLY A 66 22.64 5.42 -8.19
C GLY A 66 24.02 6.06 -8.29
N ARG A 67 24.11 7.40 -8.15
CA ARG A 67 25.40 8.11 -8.07
C ARG A 67 26.23 7.69 -6.87
N PHE A 68 25.58 7.45 -5.72
CA PHE A 68 26.25 6.92 -4.53
C PHE A 68 26.81 5.51 -4.77
N VAL A 69 26.00 4.58 -5.30
CA VAL A 69 26.41 3.21 -5.61
C VAL A 69 27.55 3.19 -6.63
N GLU A 70 27.48 4.02 -7.66
CA GLU A 70 28.56 4.14 -8.66
C GLU A 70 29.87 4.64 -8.01
N ALA A 71 29.79 5.63 -7.12
CA ALA A 71 30.95 6.18 -6.44
C ALA A 71 31.63 5.18 -5.48
N ILE A 72 30.85 4.36 -4.76
CA ILE A 72 31.42 3.31 -3.89
C ILE A 72 31.91 2.08 -4.67
N SER A 73 31.55 1.95 -5.94
CA SER A 73 32.07 0.90 -6.83
C SER A 73 33.48 1.21 -7.34
N ARG A 74 33.89 2.48 -7.28
CA ARG A 74 35.23 2.93 -7.66
C ARG A 74 36.18 2.77 -6.46
N PRO A 75 37.46 2.44 -6.68
CA PRO A 75 38.43 2.27 -5.60
C PRO A 75 38.63 3.56 -4.80
N ASP A 76 38.72 4.70 -5.50
CA ASP A 76 39.06 6.00 -4.94
C ASP A 76 38.11 7.11 -5.42
N GLY A 77 38.18 8.27 -4.75
CA GLY A 77 37.42 9.47 -5.09
C GLY A 77 36.38 9.89 -4.04
N PRO A 78 35.74 11.05 -4.22
CA PRO A 78 34.69 11.52 -3.31
C PRO A 78 33.43 10.67 -3.45
N VAL A 79 32.82 10.31 -2.32
CA VAL A 79 31.55 9.58 -2.26
C VAL A 79 30.45 10.57 -1.87
N PRO A 80 29.41 10.76 -2.70
CA PRO A 80 28.29 11.63 -2.33
C PRO A 80 27.53 11.05 -1.14
N ALA A 81 26.78 11.88 -0.42
CA ALA A 81 25.99 11.40 0.71
C ALA A 81 24.91 10.41 0.27
N ARG A 82 24.84 9.26 0.96
CA ARG A 82 23.79 8.25 0.77
C ARG A 82 22.42 8.85 1.14
N PRO A 83 21.42 8.86 0.25
CA PRO A 83 20.08 9.33 0.57
C PRO A 83 19.32 8.34 1.48
N PRO A 84 18.96 8.68 2.73
CA PRO A 84 18.30 7.71 3.62
C PRO A 84 16.85 7.42 3.21
N GLY A 85 16.25 8.26 2.35
CA GLY A 85 14.89 8.04 1.82
C GLY A 85 14.72 6.74 1.03
N VAL A 86 15.81 6.11 0.57
CA VAL A 86 15.76 4.80 -0.11
C VAL A 86 15.32 3.66 0.82
N GLU A 87 15.44 3.85 2.13
CA GLU A 87 15.01 2.89 3.14
C GLU A 87 13.49 2.71 3.19
N ALA A 88 12.72 3.59 2.53
CA ALA A 88 11.28 3.42 2.30
C ALA A 88 10.95 2.09 1.60
N PHE A 89 11.89 1.52 0.86
CA PHE A 89 11.74 0.26 0.14
C PHE A 89 12.23 -0.96 0.94
N LEU A 90 12.63 -0.78 2.21
CA LEU A 90 13.10 -1.84 3.11
C LEU A 90 12.11 -2.10 4.28
N PRO A 91 10.86 -2.54 4.01
CA PRO A 91 9.86 -2.71 5.06
C PRO A 91 10.23 -3.81 6.08
N ILE A 92 11.01 -4.82 5.66
CA ILE A 92 11.48 -5.88 6.56
C ILE A 92 12.54 -5.34 7.52
N SER A 93 13.56 -4.63 7.01
CA SER A 93 14.56 -3.97 7.87
C SER A 93 13.91 -2.96 8.81
N GLY A 94 12.89 -2.22 8.36
CA GLY A 94 12.12 -1.31 9.22
C GLY A 94 11.36 -2.03 10.34
N LEU A 95 10.76 -3.19 10.05
CA LEU A 95 10.05 -4.01 11.04
C LEU A 95 11.01 -4.69 12.03
N MET A 96 12.12 -5.21 11.54
CA MET A 96 13.18 -5.80 12.38
C MET A 96 13.80 -4.74 13.28
N GLY A 97 14.09 -3.54 12.75
CA GLY A 97 14.57 -2.40 13.52
C GLY A 97 13.57 -1.88 14.55
N LEU A 98 12.25 -2.01 14.30
CA LEU A 98 11.22 -1.69 15.30
C LEU A 98 11.25 -2.67 16.47
N LEU A 99 11.37 -3.98 16.20
CA LEU A 99 11.46 -4.98 17.27
C LEU A 99 12.77 -4.84 18.05
N ASP A 100 13.86 -4.56 17.34
CA ASP A 100 15.15 -4.29 17.95
C ASP A 100 15.11 -3.09 18.88
N TRP A 101 14.44 -2.01 18.46
CA TRP A 101 14.20 -0.85 19.30
C TRP A 101 13.38 -1.20 20.55
N ILE A 102 12.37 -2.05 20.44
CA ILE A 102 11.59 -2.53 21.60
C ILE A 102 12.47 -3.32 22.58
N TYR A 103 13.42 -4.12 22.09
CA TYR A 103 14.30 -4.93 22.95
C TYR A 103 15.48 -4.15 23.54
N GLN A 104 16.16 -3.34 22.74
CA GLN A 104 17.38 -2.63 23.13
C GLN A 104 17.11 -1.24 23.70
N GLY A 105 15.92 -0.67 23.47
CA GLY A 105 15.56 0.69 23.89
C GLY A 105 16.14 1.82 23.02
N ALA A 106 16.96 1.49 22.01
CA ALA A 106 17.52 2.44 21.06
C ALA A 106 17.25 2.03 19.60
N ILE A 107 17.13 3.01 18.70
CA ILE A 107 16.99 2.76 17.27
C ILE A 107 18.37 2.37 16.69
N ASN A 108 18.40 1.34 15.86
CA ASN A 108 19.63 0.87 15.21
C ASN A 108 20.23 1.94 14.27
N VAL A 109 21.55 1.96 14.19
CA VAL A 109 22.31 2.94 13.37
C VAL A 109 22.51 2.51 11.91
N ILE A 110 21.98 1.35 11.50
CA ILE A 110 22.19 0.78 10.16
C ILE A 110 21.13 1.27 9.17
N HIS A 111 19.87 1.10 9.52
CA HIS A 111 18.70 1.54 8.76
C HIS A 111 17.64 2.22 9.65
N PRO A 112 17.99 3.33 10.34
CA PRO A 112 17.05 4.03 11.21
C PRO A 112 15.87 4.62 10.44
N ALA A 113 16.10 5.13 9.22
CA ALA A 113 15.04 5.72 8.40
C ALA A 113 13.99 4.67 7.99
N ALA A 114 14.36 3.40 7.78
CA ALA A 114 13.41 2.31 7.51
C ALA A 114 12.39 2.16 8.64
N THR A 115 12.85 2.16 9.90
CA THR A 115 12.00 2.02 11.09
C THR A 115 11.12 3.26 11.28
N ILE A 116 11.69 4.46 11.14
CA ILE A 116 10.93 5.72 11.21
C ILE A 116 9.84 5.78 10.14
N LEU A 117 10.17 5.46 8.89
CA LEU A 117 9.21 5.47 7.79
C LEU A 117 8.10 4.44 8.02
N LEU A 118 8.43 3.24 8.50
CA LEU A 118 7.44 2.25 8.90
C LEU A 118 6.47 2.82 9.95
N LEU A 119 6.97 3.49 10.98
CA LEU A 119 6.15 4.11 12.03
C LEU A 119 5.24 5.21 11.49
N ILE A 120 5.76 6.07 10.61
CA ILE A 120 4.98 7.12 9.94
C ILE A 120 3.83 6.47 9.15
N PHE A 121 4.13 5.45 8.37
CA PHE A 121 3.14 4.75 7.54
C PHE A 121 2.10 3.99 8.38
N LEU A 122 2.51 3.41 9.52
CA LEU A 122 1.60 2.81 10.51
C LEU A 122 0.71 3.86 11.17
N ALA A 123 1.25 5.01 11.56
CA ALA A 123 0.48 6.12 12.10
C ALA A 123 -0.55 6.63 11.08
N MET A 124 -0.17 6.75 9.80
CA MET A 124 -1.09 7.06 8.71
C MET A 124 -2.18 5.98 8.59
N ALA A 125 -1.82 4.69 8.70
CA ALA A 125 -2.77 3.58 8.68
C ALA A 125 -3.81 3.66 9.80
N VAL A 126 -3.34 3.91 11.02
CA VAL A 126 -4.20 4.04 12.21
C VAL A 126 -5.07 5.29 12.10
N LEU A 127 -4.55 6.45 11.70
CA LEU A 127 -5.33 7.69 11.72
C LEU A 127 -6.21 7.86 10.48
N LEU A 128 -5.71 7.52 9.30
CA LEU A 128 -6.29 7.87 8.00
C LEU A 128 -6.53 6.65 7.10
N ARG A 129 -6.64 5.45 7.68
CA ARG A 129 -6.74 4.16 6.95
C ARG A 129 -5.49 3.93 6.10
N LYS A 130 -5.51 2.99 5.16
CA LYS A 130 -4.36 2.72 4.25
C LYS A 130 -4.11 3.83 3.20
N ALA A 131 -4.29 5.10 3.55
CA ALA A 131 -4.12 6.26 2.67
C ALA A 131 -2.74 6.29 2.02
N PHE A 132 -1.68 5.93 2.75
CA PHE A 132 -0.33 5.78 2.20
C PHE A 132 -0.32 5.02 0.86
N CYS A 133 -0.98 3.85 0.80
CA CYS A 133 -1.00 2.99 -0.38
C CYS A 133 -1.60 3.65 -1.64
N SER A 134 -2.47 4.65 -1.48
CA SER A 134 -3.17 5.28 -2.61
C SER A 134 -2.77 6.72 -2.89
N TRP A 135 -2.14 7.40 -1.92
CA TRP A 135 -1.73 8.80 -2.07
C TRP A 135 -0.22 8.95 -2.21
N VAL A 136 0.58 8.18 -1.47
CA VAL A 136 2.04 8.39 -1.33
C VAL A 136 2.86 7.30 -2.01
N CYS A 137 2.42 6.05 -1.89
CA CYS A 137 3.18 4.90 -2.40
C CYS A 137 3.34 4.94 -3.92
N PRO A 138 4.58 4.88 -4.47
CA PRO A 138 4.82 4.90 -5.92
C PRO A 138 4.24 3.67 -6.63
N ILE A 139 4.23 2.50 -5.97
CA ILE A 139 3.60 1.28 -6.50
C ILE A 139 2.09 1.45 -6.63
N GLY A 140 1.47 2.21 -5.72
CA GLY A 140 0.05 2.57 -5.80
C GLY A 140 -0.27 3.42 -7.04
N LEU A 141 0.59 4.41 -7.35
CA LEU A 141 0.48 5.21 -8.57
C LEU A 141 0.62 4.33 -9.82
N ILE A 142 1.67 3.51 -9.90
CA ILE A 142 1.91 2.59 -11.03
C ILE A 142 0.69 1.69 -11.23
N SER A 143 0.18 1.10 -10.16
CA SER A 143 -1.03 0.27 -10.18
C SER A 143 -2.27 1.01 -10.71
N ASP A 144 -2.49 2.26 -10.30
CA ASP A 144 -3.61 3.07 -10.79
C ASP A 144 -3.47 3.41 -12.29
N GLU A 145 -2.25 3.65 -12.77
CA GLU A 145 -1.97 3.92 -14.19
C GLU A 145 -2.09 2.66 -15.04
N LEU A 146 -1.55 1.52 -14.62
CA LEU A 146 -1.73 0.25 -15.31
C LEU A 146 -3.22 -0.11 -15.42
N ALA A 147 -4.00 0.14 -14.38
CA ALA A 147 -5.45 -0.04 -14.44
C ALA A 147 -6.16 0.94 -15.38
N ARG A 148 -5.61 2.15 -15.59
CA ARG A 148 -6.12 3.12 -16.57
C ARG A 148 -5.85 2.61 -17.99
N VAL A 149 -4.64 2.12 -18.25
CA VAL A 149 -4.27 1.47 -19.51
C VAL A 149 -5.20 0.28 -19.77
N GLY A 150 -5.45 -0.57 -18.77
CA GLY A 150 -6.37 -1.69 -18.92
C GLY A 150 -7.80 -1.29 -19.28
N ARG A 151 -8.32 -0.21 -18.69
CA ARG A 151 -9.64 0.34 -19.08
C ARG A 151 -9.64 0.90 -20.50
N PHE A 152 -8.55 1.54 -20.91
CA PHE A 152 -8.40 2.05 -22.27
C PHE A 152 -8.34 0.92 -23.30
N VAL A 153 -7.59 -0.14 -23.03
CA VAL A 153 -7.41 -1.29 -23.94
C VAL A 153 -8.63 -2.22 -23.98
N PHE A 154 -9.19 -2.58 -22.83
CA PHE A 154 -10.27 -3.58 -22.75
C PHE A 154 -11.67 -2.98 -22.62
N GLY A 155 -11.81 -1.66 -22.48
CA GLY A 155 -13.08 -0.97 -22.21
C GLY A 155 -13.69 -1.27 -20.83
N ARG A 156 -13.08 -2.16 -20.03
CA ARG A 156 -13.56 -2.58 -18.72
C ARG A 156 -12.41 -3.05 -17.83
N THR A 157 -12.64 -3.07 -16.52
CA THR A 157 -11.72 -3.74 -15.57
C THR A 157 -12.25 -5.13 -15.25
N PHE A 158 -11.44 -6.17 -15.47
CA PHE A 158 -11.85 -7.55 -15.27
C PHE A 158 -12.13 -7.85 -13.80
N ARG A 159 -13.19 -8.63 -13.53
CA ARG A 159 -13.57 -9.02 -12.18
C ARG A 159 -13.42 -10.51 -11.94
N PRO A 160 -12.49 -10.94 -11.07
CA PRO A 160 -12.45 -12.32 -10.63
C PRO A 160 -13.75 -12.69 -9.89
N TRP A 161 -14.12 -13.95 -9.98
CA TRP A 161 -15.25 -14.50 -9.22
C TRP A 161 -15.03 -14.32 -7.71
N TRP A 162 -16.10 -14.06 -6.96
CA TRP A 162 -16.01 -13.62 -5.56
C TRP A 162 -15.20 -14.57 -4.65
N PRO A 163 -15.37 -15.90 -4.69
CA PRO A 163 -14.57 -16.81 -3.87
C PRO A 163 -13.07 -16.75 -4.22
N VAL A 164 -12.75 -16.70 -5.53
CA VAL A 164 -11.37 -16.61 -6.03
C VAL A 164 -10.72 -15.30 -5.55
N ASP A 165 -11.47 -14.20 -5.62
CA ASP A 165 -11.00 -12.90 -5.15
C ASP A 165 -10.75 -12.88 -3.63
N VAL A 166 -11.56 -13.58 -2.82
CA VAL A 166 -11.33 -13.73 -1.38
C VAL A 166 -10.09 -14.59 -1.11
N LEU A 167 -9.97 -15.73 -1.79
CA LEU A 167 -8.84 -16.64 -1.63
C LEU A 167 -7.51 -15.96 -1.98
N LEU A 168 -7.44 -15.29 -3.14
CA LEU A 168 -6.23 -14.57 -3.57
C LEU A 168 -5.90 -13.39 -2.64
N ARG A 169 -6.89 -12.74 -2.03
CA ARG A 169 -6.62 -11.70 -1.00
C ARG A 169 -6.00 -12.30 0.26
N GLY A 170 -6.25 -13.57 0.56
CA GLY A 170 -5.60 -14.26 1.68
C GLY A 170 -4.09 -14.38 1.50
N LEU A 171 -3.59 -14.43 0.25
CA LEU A 171 -2.18 -14.67 -0.03
C LEU A 171 -1.24 -13.61 0.56
N LYS A 172 -1.55 -12.31 0.47
CA LYS A 172 -0.73 -11.26 1.13
C LYS A 172 -0.71 -11.38 2.65
N TYR A 173 -1.77 -11.92 3.26
CA TYR A 173 -1.83 -12.16 4.71
C TYR A 173 -1.04 -13.40 5.08
N LEU A 174 -1.03 -14.42 4.23
CA LEU A 174 -0.14 -15.58 4.38
C LEU A 174 1.33 -15.16 4.28
N LEU A 175 1.68 -14.33 3.29
CA LEU A 175 3.03 -13.77 3.14
C LEU A 175 3.41 -12.92 4.36
N LEU A 176 2.51 -12.06 4.83
CA LEU A 176 2.73 -11.28 6.05
C LEU A 176 2.95 -12.20 7.26
N ALA A 177 2.11 -13.23 7.43
CA ALA A 177 2.22 -14.17 8.53
C ALA A 177 3.55 -14.94 8.49
N PHE A 178 4.02 -15.32 7.30
CA PHE A 178 5.35 -15.91 7.12
C PHE A 178 6.47 -14.99 7.61
N PHE A 179 6.49 -13.72 7.19
CA PHE A 179 7.51 -12.77 7.64
C PHE A 179 7.43 -12.50 9.14
N VAL A 180 6.23 -12.29 9.68
CA VAL A 180 6.03 -12.06 11.12
C VAL A 180 6.49 -13.28 11.92
N TRP A 181 6.12 -14.50 11.49
CA TRP A 181 6.56 -15.74 12.13
C TRP A 181 8.08 -15.88 12.10
N ALA A 182 8.72 -15.64 10.95
CA ALA A 182 10.17 -15.75 10.80
C ALA A 182 10.91 -14.76 11.71
N ILE A 183 10.40 -13.53 11.83
CA ILE A 183 11.01 -12.48 12.64
C ILE A 183 10.79 -12.73 14.15
N VAL A 184 9.56 -13.06 14.57
CA VAL A 184 9.23 -13.26 16.00
C VAL A 184 9.94 -14.49 16.60
N ARG A 185 10.40 -15.43 15.77
CA ARG A 185 11.17 -16.60 16.20
C ARG A 185 12.65 -16.31 16.48
N MET A 186 13.16 -15.13 16.11
CA MET A 186 14.53 -14.74 16.38
C MET A 186 14.71 -14.32 17.84
N SER A 187 15.79 -14.77 18.49
CA SER A 187 16.19 -14.22 19.79
C SER A 187 16.72 -12.78 19.63
N PRO A 188 16.74 -11.97 20.71
CA PRO A 188 17.31 -10.62 20.65
C PRO A 188 18.76 -10.59 20.11
N GLU A 189 19.56 -11.59 20.44
CA GLU A 189 20.96 -11.71 19.97
C GLU A 189 21.01 -12.02 18.48
N GLN A 190 20.15 -12.91 17.98
CA GLN A 190 20.04 -13.23 16.56
C GLN A 190 19.56 -12.03 15.74
N LEU A 191 18.58 -11.29 16.26
CA LEU A 191 18.05 -10.09 15.64
C LEU A 191 19.14 -9.02 15.52
N SER A 192 19.86 -8.75 16.61
CA SER A 192 20.98 -7.80 16.62
C SER A 192 22.10 -8.22 15.67
N ALA A 193 22.49 -9.50 15.68
CA ALA A 193 23.49 -10.05 14.76
C ALA A 193 23.06 -9.89 13.28
N TRP A 194 21.78 -10.02 12.97
CA TRP A 194 21.25 -9.77 11.63
C TRP A 194 21.31 -8.28 11.27
N ILE A 195 20.89 -7.40 12.17
CA ILE A 195 20.84 -5.94 11.94
C ILE A 195 22.23 -5.39 11.64
N TYR A 196 23.22 -5.77 12.46
CA TYR A 196 24.61 -5.32 12.32
C TYR A 196 25.42 -6.19 11.34
N GLY A 197 24.82 -7.25 10.81
CA GLY A 197 25.43 -8.15 9.85
C GLY A 197 25.64 -7.49 8.49
N GLY A 198 26.69 -7.94 7.78
CA GLY A 198 27.06 -7.37 6.48
C GLY A 198 25.95 -7.39 5.43
N TYR A 199 25.06 -8.39 5.46
CA TYR A 199 23.91 -8.45 4.56
C TYR A 199 22.97 -7.25 4.74
N ASN A 200 22.56 -6.95 5.98
CA ASN A 200 21.62 -5.86 6.24
C ASN A 200 22.24 -4.51 5.89
N ARG A 201 23.52 -4.27 6.23
CA ARG A 201 24.26 -3.03 5.93
C ARG A 201 24.21 -2.59 4.47
N VAL A 202 24.12 -3.54 3.54
CA VAL A 202 24.08 -3.27 2.10
C VAL A 202 22.79 -3.75 1.43
N THR A 203 21.72 -4.01 2.19
CA THR A 203 20.47 -4.55 1.62
C THR A 203 19.82 -3.60 0.62
N ASP A 204 19.90 -2.29 0.87
CA ASP A 204 19.48 -1.25 -0.09
C ASP A 204 20.32 -1.24 -1.38
N ILE A 205 21.64 -1.43 -1.26
CA ILE A 205 22.56 -1.54 -2.41
C ILE A 205 22.22 -2.80 -3.21
N LYS A 206 22.03 -3.95 -2.54
CA LYS A 206 21.59 -5.20 -3.18
C LYS A 206 20.25 -5.03 -3.88
N MET A 207 19.30 -4.34 -3.25
CA MET A 207 18.02 -4.01 -3.87
C MET A 207 18.20 -3.15 -5.13
N TYR A 208 19.07 -2.13 -5.09
CA TYR A 208 19.37 -1.32 -6.28
C TYR A 208 20.01 -2.15 -7.38
N LEU A 209 21.04 -2.95 -7.06
CA LEU A 209 21.74 -3.80 -8.03
C LEU A 209 20.80 -4.84 -8.67
N PHE A 210 19.83 -5.36 -7.91
CA PHE A 210 18.79 -6.25 -8.45
C PHE A 210 17.97 -5.58 -9.58
N PHE A 211 17.63 -4.29 -9.43
CA PHE A 211 16.89 -3.55 -10.46
C PHE A 211 17.79 -3.01 -11.58
N ALA A 212 19.04 -2.63 -11.25
CA ALA A 212 20.01 -2.14 -12.24
C ALA A 212 20.52 -3.27 -13.15
N HIS A 213 20.68 -4.48 -12.61
CA HIS A 213 21.13 -5.68 -13.30
C HIS A 213 20.03 -6.73 -13.31
N LEU A 214 18.89 -6.38 -13.90
CA LEU A 214 17.69 -7.20 -13.89
C LEU A 214 17.92 -8.52 -14.65
N SER A 215 17.79 -9.64 -13.94
CA SER A 215 17.83 -10.96 -14.58
C SER A 215 16.61 -11.19 -15.48
N TRP A 216 16.74 -12.09 -16.46
CA TRP A 216 15.60 -12.50 -17.31
C TRP A 216 14.42 -13.02 -16.50
N THR A 217 14.69 -13.76 -15.42
CA THR A 217 13.65 -14.27 -14.53
C THR A 217 12.92 -13.14 -13.81
N ALA A 218 13.65 -12.17 -13.25
CA ALA A 218 13.07 -11.01 -12.58
C ALA A 218 12.27 -10.13 -13.56
N ALA A 219 12.81 -9.87 -14.75
CA ALA A 219 12.13 -9.13 -15.81
C ALA A 219 10.80 -9.79 -16.20
N THR A 220 10.81 -11.11 -16.39
CA THR A 220 9.60 -11.88 -16.74
C THR A 220 8.55 -11.81 -15.64
N VAL A 221 8.94 -11.95 -14.38
CA VAL A 221 8.02 -11.85 -13.24
C VAL A 221 7.43 -10.44 -13.12
N LEU A 222 8.25 -9.40 -13.24
CA LEU A 222 7.77 -8.01 -13.19
C LEU A 222 6.82 -7.70 -14.36
N ALA A 223 7.13 -8.16 -15.57
CA ALA A 223 6.26 -8.03 -16.73
C ALA A 223 4.92 -8.75 -16.50
N ALA A 224 4.94 -9.99 -15.98
CA ALA A 224 3.73 -10.72 -15.65
C ALA A 224 2.87 -9.99 -14.60
N LEU A 225 3.48 -9.46 -13.54
CA LEU A 225 2.79 -8.66 -12.52
C LEU A 225 2.19 -7.36 -13.08
N ALA A 226 2.90 -6.71 -14.01
CA ALA A 226 2.40 -5.52 -14.70
C ALA A 226 1.19 -5.85 -15.57
N VAL A 227 1.26 -6.90 -16.40
CA VAL A 227 0.15 -7.38 -17.24
C VAL A 227 -1.06 -7.76 -16.38
N LEU A 228 -0.85 -8.51 -15.29
CA LEU A 228 -1.91 -8.86 -14.36
C LEU A 228 -2.55 -7.61 -13.71
N SER A 229 -1.76 -6.56 -13.46
CA SER A 229 -2.26 -5.29 -12.92
C SER A 229 -3.04 -4.44 -13.94
N ILE A 230 -2.80 -4.64 -15.24
CA ILE A 230 -3.62 -4.08 -16.33
C ILE A 230 -4.99 -4.76 -16.35
N VAL A 231 -5.02 -6.09 -16.26
CA VAL A 231 -6.26 -6.89 -16.30
C VAL A 231 -7.08 -6.71 -15.02
N ILE A 232 -6.43 -6.86 -13.87
CA ILE A 232 -7.02 -6.75 -12.52
C ILE A 232 -6.41 -5.54 -11.82
N ARG A 233 -7.22 -4.48 -11.66
CA ARG A 233 -6.80 -3.23 -10.99
C ARG A 233 -6.12 -3.52 -9.65
N GLY A 234 -4.85 -3.15 -9.57
CA GLY A 234 -4.02 -3.28 -8.38
C GLY A 234 -3.75 -4.70 -7.93
N PHE A 235 -3.57 -5.63 -8.87
CA PHE A 235 -3.27 -7.04 -8.61
C PHE A 235 -2.22 -7.24 -7.49
N TRP A 236 -1.05 -6.61 -7.61
CA TRP A 236 0.00 -6.68 -6.59
C TRP A 236 -0.47 -6.19 -5.21
N CYS A 237 -0.99 -4.96 -5.12
CA CYS A 237 -1.45 -4.37 -3.87
C CYS A 237 -2.63 -5.12 -3.24
N ARG A 238 -3.45 -5.77 -4.07
CA ARG A 238 -4.65 -6.50 -3.67
C ARG A 238 -4.32 -7.88 -3.11
N TYR A 239 -3.39 -8.60 -3.74
CA TYR A 239 -3.16 -10.03 -3.48
C TYR A 239 -1.77 -10.40 -2.95
N LEU A 240 -0.73 -9.62 -3.23
CA LEU A 240 0.66 -10.02 -2.95
C LEU A 240 1.41 -9.12 -1.98
N CYS A 241 1.02 -7.84 -1.84
CA CYS A 241 1.78 -6.88 -1.03
C CYS A 241 1.61 -7.13 0.49
N PRO A 242 2.63 -7.67 1.20
CA PRO A 242 2.54 -7.91 2.65
C PRO A 242 2.52 -6.58 3.41
N TYR A 243 3.16 -5.55 2.86
CA TYR A 243 3.14 -4.21 3.43
C TYR A 243 1.73 -3.61 3.47
N GLY A 244 0.98 -3.76 2.38
CA GLY A 244 -0.43 -3.36 2.31
C GLY A 244 -1.36 -4.21 3.19
N ALA A 245 -0.97 -5.45 3.50
CA ALA A 245 -1.67 -6.29 4.48
C ALA A 245 -1.43 -5.77 5.91
N LEU A 246 -0.18 -5.47 6.27
CA LEU A 246 0.22 -4.92 7.57
C LEU A 246 -0.53 -3.63 7.85
N LEU A 247 -0.44 -2.64 6.96
CA LEU A 247 -1.19 -1.39 7.10
C LEU A 247 -2.71 -1.62 7.13
N GLY A 248 -3.20 -2.70 6.50
CA GLY A 248 -4.60 -3.09 6.53
C GLY A 248 -5.08 -3.51 7.91
N LEU A 249 -4.27 -4.30 8.63
CA LEU A 249 -4.56 -4.72 10.00
C LEU A 249 -4.62 -3.50 10.93
N PHE A 250 -3.62 -2.63 10.89
CA PHE A 250 -3.61 -1.40 11.70
C PHE A 250 -4.71 -0.41 11.30
N SER A 251 -5.13 -0.40 10.04
CA SER A 251 -6.24 0.45 9.60
C SER A 251 -7.59 0.04 10.17
N TRP A 252 -7.74 -1.17 10.74
CA TRP A 252 -9.00 -1.66 11.29
C TRP A 252 -9.53 -0.77 12.42
N ILE A 253 -8.64 -0.33 13.31
CA ILE A 253 -8.95 0.54 14.46
C ILE A 253 -9.12 2.01 14.08
N SER A 254 -8.94 2.35 12.79
CA SER A 254 -8.92 3.74 12.38
C SER A 254 -10.24 4.47 12.63
N PRO A 255 -10.20 5.70 13.20
CA PRO A 255 -11.37 6.54 13.41
C PRO A 255 -11.89 7.13 12.09
N THR A 256 -11.10 7.07 11.02
CA THR A 256 -11.48 7.58 9.70
C THR A 256 -12.24 6.55 8.90
N ARG A 257 -13.48 6.84 8.51
CA ARG A 257 -14.32 5.90 7.77
C ARG A 257 -15.14 6.61 6.71
N ILE A 258 -15.50 5.87 5.66
CA ILE A 258 -16.48 6.31 4.68
C ILE A 258 -17.87 5.93 5.22
N HIS A 259 -18.77 6.91 5.24
CA HIS A 259 -20.16 6.71 5.64
C HIS A 259 -21.09 6.95 4.46
N ARG A 260 -22.18 6.17 4.44
CA ARG A 260 -23.28 6.29 3.49
C ARG A 260 -24.50 6.81 4.23
N HIS A 261 -25.12 7.83 3.65
CA HIS A 261 -26.34 8.47 4.13
C HIS A 261 -27.52 7.88 3.35
N GLU A 262 -28.46 7.25 4.06
CA GLU A 262 -29.57 6.51 3.46
C GLU A 262 -30.58 7.41 2.76
N ASP A 263 -30.86 8.56 3.37
CA ASP A 263 -31.70 9.64 2.88
C ASP A 263 -31.25 10.19 1.53
N ALA A 264 -29.95 10.27 1.28
CA ALA A 264 -29.40 10.81 0.03
C ALA A 264 -28.96 9.73 -0.99
N CYS A 265 -28.89 8.45 -0.60
CA CYS A 265 -28.31 7.40 -1.44
C CYS A 265 -29.37 6.55 -2.15
N THR A 266 -29.32 6.53 -3.48
CA THR A 266 -30.20 5.71 -4.34
C THR A 266 -29.72 4.27 -4.56
N GLN A 267 -28.63 3.87 -3.90
CA GLN A 267 -28.00 2.55 -4.07
C GLN A 267 -27.61 2.18 -5.52
N CYS A 268 -27.36 3.17 -6.39
CA CYS A 268 -26.99 2.97 -7.81
C CYS A 268 -25.72 2.12 -8.07
N GLY A 269 -24.92 1.85 -7.02
CA GLY A 269 -23.75 0.98 -7.06
C GLY A 269 -22.53 1.58 -7.79
N TYR A 270 -22.55 2.86 -8.15
CA TYR A 270 -21.41 3.50 -8.81
C TYR A 270 -20.16 3.51 -7.92
N CYS A 271 -20.32 3.78 -6.63
CA CYS A 271 -19.25 3.73 -5.63
C CYS A 271 -18.56 2.35 -5.52
N ASP A 272 -19.30 1.25 -5.64
CA ASP A 272 -18.76 -0.11 -5.67
C ASP A 272 -17.87 -0.34 -6.89
N ARG A 273 -18.23 0.26 -8.03
CA ARG A 273 -17.53 0.08 -9.31
C ARG A 273 -16.21 0.85 -9.36
N VAL A 274 -16.19 2.08 -8.84
CA VAL A 274 -14.99 2.92 -8.81
C VAL A 274 -14.00 2.52 -7.71
N CYS A 275 -14.48 1.85 -6.64
CA CYS A 275 -13.64 1.40 -5.55
C CYS A 275 -12.55 0.41 -6.05
N PRO A 276 -11.24 0.71 -5.88
CA PRO A 276 -10.17 -0.21 -6.29
C PRO A 276 -10.31 -1.60 -5.68
N SER A 277 -10.74 -1.64 -4.41
CA SER A 277 -10.95 -2.88 -3.65
C SER A 277 -12.32 -3.52 -3.89
N ARG A 278 -13.22 -2.88 -4.65
CA ARG A 278 -14.60 -3.31 -4.92
C ARG A 278 -15.40 -3.62 -3.67
N LEU A 279 -15.28 -2.73 -2.69
CA LEU A 279 -16.07 -2.83 -1.47
C LEU A 279 -17.55 -2.55 -1.78
N PRO A 280 -18.49 -3.18 -1.06
CA PRO A 280 -19.92 -2.94 -1.21
C PRO A 280 -20.32 -1.62 -0.53
N VAL A 281 -19.84 -0.50 -1.06
CA VAL A 281 -20.03 0.85 -0.53
C VAL A 281 -21.49 1.27 -0.58
N SER A 282 -22.24 0.89 -1.62
CA SER A 282 -23.67 1.23 -1.75
C SER A 282 -24.58 0.49 -0.77
N ARG A 283 -24.10 -0.63 -0.20
CA ARG A 283 -24.90 -1.52 0.66
C ARG A 283 -24.57 -1.43 2.14
N LYS A 284 -23.51 -0.70 2.52
CA LYS A 284 -23.08 -0.59 3.92
C LYS A 284 -23.19 0.86 4.39
N ALA A 285 -23.76 1.08 5.57
CA ALA A 285 -23.81 2.40 6.20
C ALA A 285 -22.42 2.94 6.55
N THR A 286 -21.48 2.05 6.90
CA THR A 286 -20.09 2.41 7.20
C THR A 286 -19.12 1.38 6.65
N ILE A 287 -18.04 1.85 6.02
CA ILE A 287 -17.03 0.98 5.39
C ILE A 287 -15.97 0.55 6.40
N ARG A 288 -16.26 -0.54 7.12
CA ARG A 288 -15.33 -1.25 8.01
C ARG A 288 -14.67 -2.41 7.27
N SER A 289 -13.57 -2.12 6.58
CA SER A 289 -12.81 -3.15 5.84
C SER A 289 -11.33 -2.84 5.84
N VAL A 290 -10.49 -3.82 6.18
CA VAL A 290 -9.03 -3.75 6.07
C VAL A 290 -8.54 -3.53 4.62
N GLU A 291 -9.44 -3.65 3.63
CA GLU A 291 -9.14 -3.42 2.21
C GLU A 291 -9.37 -1.98 1.75
N CYS A 292 -9.99 -1.13 2.57
CA CYS A 292 -10.22 0.26 2.19
C CYS A 292 -8.89 1.03 2.20
N THR A 293 -8.51 1.57 1.04
CA THR A 293 -7.26 2.32 0.87
C THR A 293 -7.36 3.79 1.26
N GLY A 294 -8.53 4.30 1.66
CA GLY A 294 -8.69 5.73 1.93
C GLY A 294 -8.43 6.62 0.70
N CYS A 295 -8.57 6.09 -0.51
CA CYS A 295 -8.34 6.83 -1.77
C CYS A 295 -9.41 7.89 -2.07
N LEU A 296 -10.57 7.80 -1.40
CA LEU A 296 -11.75 8.65 -1.57
C LEU A 296 -12.41 8.64 -2.96
N ASP A 297 -12.03 7.71 -3.85
CA ASP A 297 -12.64 7.55 -5.18
C ASP A 297 -14.16 7.45 -5.10
N CYS A 298 -14.71 6.67 -4.17
CA CYS A 298 -16.16 6.50 -4.03
C CYS A 298 -16.89 7.77 -3.57
N VAL A 299 -16.27 8.59 -2.71
CA VAL A 299 -16.84 9.85 -2.22
C VAL A 299 -16.77 10.89 -3.35
N ALA A 300 -15.63 10.99 -4.01
CA ALA A 300 -15.44 11.88 -5.14
C ALA A 300 -16.38 11.51 -6.30
N SER A 301 -16.44 10.26 -6.70
CA SER A 301 -17.25 9.85 -7.85
C SER A 301 -18.76 9.77 -7.58
N CYS A 302 -19.25 10.00 -6.37
CA CYS A 302 -20.67 9.80 -6.08
C CYS A 302 -21.58 10.80 -6.85
N PRO A 303 -22.55 10.31 -7.64
CA PRO A 303 -23.46 11.18 -8.40
C PRO A 303 -24.52 11.86 -7.51
N HIS A 304 -24.80 11.30 -6.34
CA HIS A 304 -25.78 11.83 -5.38
C HIS A 304 -25.04 12.64 -4.30
N PRO A 305 -25.20 13.97 -4.26
CA PRO A 305 -24.48 14.81 -3.31
C PRO A 305 -24.99 14.52 -1.90
N GLY A 306 -24.08 14.49 -0.93
CA GLY A 306 -24.42 14.14 0.45
C GLY A 306 -24.61 12.64 0.70
N ALA A 307 -24.69 11.79 -0.33
CA ALA A 307 -24.89 10.35 -0.15
C ALA A 307 -23.69 9.61 0.45
N LEU A 308 -22.48 10.15 0.27
CA LEU A 308 -21.23 9.60 0.81
C LEU A 308 -20.35 10.73 1.35
N ASP A 309 -19.82 10.55 2.56
CA ASP A 309 -18.79 11.40 3.13
C ASP A 309 -17.67 10.56 3.77
N VAL A 310 -16.55 11.22 4.08
CA VAL A 310 -15.51 10.65 4.94
C VAL A 310 -15.63 11.34 6.30
N ARG A 311 -15.52 10.56 7.38
CA ARG A 311 -15.65 11.02 8.75
C ARG A 311 -14.45 10.60 9.58
N PHE A 312 -13.97 11.47 10.46
CA PHE A 312 -12.95 11.20 11.47
C PHE A 312 -13.61 11.23 12.84
N GLY A 313 -13.63 10.10 13.56
CA GLY A 313 -14.25 10.03 14.89
C GLY A 313 -15.73 10.44 14.87
N GLY A 314 -16.45 10.11 13.80
CA GLY A 314 -17.87 10.46 13.61
C GLY A 314 -18.13 11.87 13.06
N ARG A 315 -17.14 12.77 13.04
CA ARG A 315 -17.27 14.13 12.48
C ARG A 315 -16.94 14.15 10.98
N PRO A 316 -17.69 14.90 10.15
CA PRO A 316 -17.41 15.01 8.72
C PRO A 316 -16.03 15.64 8.49
N LEU A 317 -15.25 15.01 7.62
CA LEU A 317 -13.92 15.45 7.25
C LEU A 317 -13.92 15.86 5.78
N ARG A 318 -13.52 17.10 5.50
CA ARG A 318 -13.37 17.55 4.12
C ARG A 318 -12.23 16.79 3.44
N PRO A 319 -12.38 16.31 2.19
CA PRO A 319 -11.32 15.59 1.49
C PRO A 319 -9.98 16.34 1.37
N VAL A 320 -10.01 17.67 1.24
CA VAL A 320 -8.79 18.49 1.22
C VAL A 320 -8.09 18.48 2.58
N VAL A 321 -8.87 18.51 3.67
CA VAL A 321 -8.32 18.40 5.04
C VAL A 321 -7.76 16.99 5.26
N PHE A 322 -8.42 15.94 4.74
CA PHE A 322 -7.86 14.59 4.75
C PHE A 322 -6.48 14.53 4.07
N ALA A 323 -6.33 15.12 2.89
CA ALA A 323 -5.06 15.20 2.19
C ALA A 323 -4.02 16.02 2.97
N ALA A 324 -4.42 17.15 3.55
CA ALA A 324 -3.53 17.99 4.37
C ALA A 324 -3.05 17.26 5.64
N LEU A 325 -3.93 16.56 6.34
CA LEU A 325 -3.56 15.74 7.51
C LEU A 325 -2.60 14.62 7.12
N LEU A 326 -2.82 13.99 5.97
CA LEU A 326 -1.95 12.95 5.44
C LEU A 326 -0.53 13.47 5.19
N MET A 327 -0.42 14.62 4.53
CA MET A 327 0.88 15.26 4.25
C MET A 327 1.52 15.81 5.52
N GLY A 328 0.72 16.42 6.40
CA GLY A 328 1.18 16.94 7.68
C GLY A 328 1.79 15.84 8.56
N LEU A 329 1.16 14.67 8.63
CA LEU A 329 1.68 13.53 9.38
C LEU A 329 3.02 13.03 8.80
N PHE A 330 3.12 12.95 7.47
CA PHE A 330 4.37 12.55 6.81
C PHE A 330 5.49 13.58 7.07
N VAL A 331 5.22 14.86 6.84
CA VAL A 331 6.20 15.95 7.03
C VAL A 331 6.61 16.08 8.49
N ALA A 332 5.67 15.99 9.44
CA ALA A 332 5.97 16.06 10.86
C ALA A 332 6.85 14.89 11.31
N GLY A 333 6.53 13.65 10.91
CA GLY A 333 7.35 12.48 11.25
C GLY A 333 8.74 12.54 10.64
N TRP A 334 8.83 12.91 9.36
CA TRP A 334 10.11 13.06 8.66
C TRP A 334 10.97 14.18 9.26
N SER A 335 10.38 15.34 9.55
CA SER A 335 11.10 16.49 10.14
C SER A 335 11.52 16.18 11.57
N GLY A 336 10.65 15.54 12.37
CA GLY A 336 10.98 15.10 13.73
C GLY A 336 12.18 14.16 13.74
N ALA A 337 12.19 13.16 12.85
CA ALA A 337 13.33 12.25 12.74
C ALA A 337 14.65 12.95 12.37
N ARG A 338 14.61 14.04 11.60
CA ARG A 338 15.79 14.86 11.30
C ARG A 338 16.26 15.65 12.52
N VAL A 339 15.33 16.23 13.27
CA VAL A 339 15.64 17.04 14.47
C VAL A 339 16.27 16.17 15.57
N PHE A 340 15.81 14.93 15.72
CA PHE A 340 16.35 13.99 16.72
C PHE A 340 17.49 13.11 16.19
N ASP A 341 18.00 13.38 14.99
CA ASP A 341 19.06 12.62 14.32
C ASP A 341 18.79 11.10 14.17
N LEU A 342 17.50 10.73 14.05
CA LEU A 342 17.02 9.36 13.84
C LEU A 342 16.85 9.02 12.36
N TRP A 343 17.51 9.78 11.47
CA TRP A 343 17.28 9.69 10.02
C TRP A 343 18.50 9.23 9.23
N HIS A 344 19.70 9.53 9.68
CA HIS A 344 20.94 9.14 9.00
C HIS A 344 21.50 7.86 9.62
N ASN A 345 22.22 7.08 8.82
CA ASN A 345 22.96 5.93 9.31
C ASN A 345 24.44 6.28 9.50
N ASP A 346 25.13 5.48 10.31
CA ASP A 346 26.51 5.75 10.71
C ASP A 346 27.54 4.89 9.97
N ILE A 347 27.21 4.44 8.74
CA ILE A 347 28.09 3.57 7.96
C ILE A 347 29.06 4.43 7.14
N PRO A 348 30.38 4.38 7.40
CA PRO A 348 31.34 5.18 6.65
C PRO A 348 31.44 4.74 5.18
N ALA A 349 31.76 5.68 4.30
CA ALA A 349 31.95 5.38 2.87
C ALA A 349 33.02 4.30 2.61
N ALA A 350 34.08 4.27 3.42
CA ALA A 350 35.12 3.23 3.34
C ALA A 350 34.58 1.83 3.64
N GLU A 351 33.68 1.71 4.62
CA GLU A 351 33.01 0.46 4.97
C GLU A 351 32.08 0.01 3.83
N TYR A 352 31.35 0.95 3.22
CA TYR A 352 30.54 0.66 2.04
C TYR A 352 31.37 0.13 0.86
N ARG A 353 32.57 0.68 0.59
CA ARG A 353 33.47 0.14 -0.44
C ARG A 353 33.90 -1.29 -0.13
N LEU A 354 34.27 -1.57 1.12
CA LEU A 354 34.64 -2.92 1.55
C LEU A 354 33.50 -3.91 1.34
N HIS A 355 32.27 -3.53 1.73
CA HIS A 355 31.10 -4.38 1.51
C HIS A 355 30.76 -4.52 0.02
N MET A 356 30.96 -3.49 -0.79
CA MET A 356 30.71 -3.52 -2.23
C MET A 356 31.64 -4.53 -2.93
N GLN A 357 32.92 -4.60 -2.54
CA GLN A 357 33.85 -5.61 -3.06
C GLN A 357 33.44 -7.05 -2.73
N ARG A 358 32.63 -7.24 -1.68
CA ARG A 358 32.17 -8.55 -1.20
C ARG A 358 30.66 -8.75 -1.40
N ILE A 359 30.02 -7.95 -2.26
CA ILE A 359 28.55 -7.87 -2.35
C ILE A 359 27.90 -9.21 -2.69
N ASP A 360 28.58 -10.03 -3.50
CA ASP A 360 28.13 -11.36 -3.92
C ASP A 360 28.34 -12.45 -2.85
N SER A 361 29.22 -12.20 -1.88
CA SER A 361 29.43 -13.13 -0.76
C SER A 361 28.30 -13.11 0.27
N TYR A 362 27.51 -12.04 0.30
CA TYR A 362 26.36 -11.92 1.20
C TYR A 362 25.17 -12.69 0.64
N SER A 363 24.90 -13.89 1.15
CA SER A 363 23.61 -14.56 0.98
C SER A 363 22.68 -14.27 2.16
N HIS A 364 21.37 -14.45 1.97
CA HIS A 364 20.46 -14.54 3.12
C HIS A 364 20.97 -15.63 4.09
N PRO A 365 20.91 -15.41 5.41
CA PRO A 365 21.21 -16.47 6.38
C PRO A 365 20.35 -17.69 6.05
N ARG A 366 20.98 -18.85 5.92
CA ARG A 366 20.29 -20.12 5.60
C ARG A 366 19.52 -20.65 6.81
#